data_AF-A0AAU7F686-F1
#
_entry.id   AF-A0AAU7F686-F1
#
_cell.length_a   1.000
_cell.length_b   1.000
_cell.length_c   1.000
_cell.angle_alpha   90.00
_cell.angle_beta   90.00
_cell.angle_gamma   90.00
#
_symmetry.space_group_name_H-M   'P 1'
#
loop_
_entity.id
_entity.type
_entity.pdbx_description
1 polymer ?
#
loop_
_entity_poly.entity_id
_entity_poly.type
_entity_poly.pdbx_seq_one_letter_code
_entity_poly.pdbx_strand_id
1 'polypeptide(L)' 'MFALLRILVIVALLIIVYAGFRYVRERDRRWLNLIRYVLFSLLGLGVIFSIGLFIERLTLG' A
#
# COMPACT_ATOMS: atom_id res chain seq x y z
N MET A 1 17.12 -5.20 -1.39
CA MET A 1 15.84 -4.99 -2.13
C MET A 1 14.61 -5.37 -1.28
N PHE A 2 14.59 -6.53 -0.59
CA PHE A 2 13.43 -6.95 0.22
C PHE A 2 13.14 -6.11 1.50
N ALA A 3 14.17 -5.55 2.15
CA ALA A 3 14.00 -4.83 3.42
C ALA A 3 13.23 -3.50 3.26
N LEU A 4 13.50 -2.75 2.19
CA LEU A 4 12.80 -1.49 1.89
C LEU A 4 11.31 -1.71 1.63
N LEU A 5 10.95 -2.75 0.86
CA LEU A 5 9.55 -3.13 0.64
C LEU A 5 8.85 -3.53 1.93
N ARG A 6 9.53 -4.30 2.81
CA ARG A 6 8.98 -4.65 4.12
C ARG A 6 8.72 -3.42 4.98
N ILE A 7 9.66 -2.47 5.03
CA ILE A 7 9.48 -1.22 5.79
C ILE A 7 8.29 -0.42 5.22
N LEU A 8 8.19 -0.28 3.90
CA LEU A 8 7.07 0.39 3.24
C LEU A 8 5.72 -0.23 3.61
N VAL A 9 5.63 -1.57 3.60
CA VAL A 9 4.43 -2.31 3.98
C VAL A 9 4.09 -2.11 5.45
N ILE A 10 5.08 -2.16 6.34
CA ILE A 10 4.89 -1.94 7.79
C ILE A 10 4.40 -0.50 8.04
N VAL A 11 5.00 0.49 7.40
CA VAL A 11 4.59 1.90 7.53
C VAL A 11 3.17 2.09 7.00
N ALA A 12 2.83 1.49 5.85
CA ALA A 12 1.46 1.56 5.31
C ALA A 12 0.44 0.92 6.26
N LEU A 13 0.76 -0.24 6.86
CA LEU A 13 -0.06 -0.89 7.88
C LEU A 13 -0.27 0.02 9.10
N LEU A 14 0.79 0.63 9.62
CA LEU A 14 0.70 1.56 10.74
C LEU A 14 -0.20 2.75 10.44
N ILE A 15 -0.09 3.34 9.23
CA ILE A 15 -0.94 4.43 8.79
C ILE A 15 -2.41 3.99 8.70
N ILE A 16 -2.69 2.81 8.15
CA ILE A 16 -4.06 2.27 8.04
C ILE A 16 -4.65 2.03 9.43
N VAL A 17 -3.90 1.41 10.35
CA VAL A 17 -4.37 1.14 11.72
C VAL A 17 -4.63 2.45 12.47
N TYR A 18 -3.72 3.41 12.38
CA TYR A 18 -3.88 4.73 13.01
C TYR A 18 -5.09 5.47 12.44
N ALA A 19 -5.23 5.51 11.11
CA ALA A 19 -6.36 6.15 10.46
C ALA A 19 -7.68 5.45 10.79
N GLY A 20 -7.70 4.12 10.90
CA GLY A 20 -8.87 3.35 11.33
C GLY A 20 -9.28 3.66 12.76
N PHE A 21 -8.32 3.73 13.69
CA PHE A 21 -8.59 4.08 15.08
C PHE A 21 -9.13 5.52 15.20
N ARG A 22 -8.53 6.47 14.49
CA ARG A 22 -9.01 7.86 14.42
C ARG A 22 -10.38 7.97 13.75
N TYR A 23 -10.65 7.18 12.71
CA TYR A 23 -11.95 7.14 12.05
C TYR A 23 -13.05 6.70 13.02
N VAL A 24 -12.82 5.65 13.81
CA VAL A 24 -13.79 5.19 14.81
C VAL A 24 -14.07 6.27 15.85
N ARG A 25 -13.04 7.03 16.25
CA ARG A 25 -13.14 8.07 17.28
C ARG A 25 -13.79 9.37 16.79
N GLU A 26 -13.45 9.82 15.58
CA GLU A 26 -13.88 11.13 15.06
C GLU A 26 -15.03 11.04 14.05
N ARG A 27 -15.28 9.84 13.49
CA ARG A 27 -16.22 9.57 12.39
C ARG A 27 -16.07 10.49 11.17
N ASP A 28 -14.91 11.13 11.03
CA ASP A 28 -14.64 12.02 9.91
C ASP A 28 -14.27 11.22 8.65
N ARG A 29 -14.94 11.51 7.53
CA ARG A 29 -14.72 10.84 6.22
C ARG A 29 -13.31 11.05 5.68
N ARG A 30 -12.58 12.05 6.17
CA ARG A 30 -11.18 12.29 5.81
C ARG A 30 -10.30 11.06 6.10
N TRP A 31 -10.52 10.38 7.23
CA TRP A 31 -9.75 9.19 7.61
C TRP A 31 -10.03 7.99 6.69
N LEU A 32 -11.28 7.82 6.26
CA LEU A 32 -11.65 6.80 5.27
C LEU A 32 -10.98 7.05 3.92
N ASN A 33 -10.96 8.31 3.47
CA ASN A 33 -10.26 8.66 2.23
C ASN A 33 -8.75 8.39 2.35
N LEU A 34 -8.15 8.66 3.51
CA LEU A 34 -6.74 8.37 3.78
C LEU A 34 -6.44 6.87 3.66
N ILE A 35 -7.26 6.01 4.29
CA ILE A 35 -7.16 4.55 4.15
C ILE A 35 -7.30 4.13 2.69
N ARG A 36 -8.27 4.71 1.97
CA ARG A 36 -8.52 4.40 0.56
C ARG A 36 -7.33 4.77 -0.32
N TYR A 37 -6.72 5.95 -0.12
CA TYR A 37 -5.53 6.35 -0.86
C TYR A 37 -4.35 5.41 -0.58
N VAL A 38 -4.10 5.06 0.68
CA VAL A 38 -3.02 4.14 1.05
C VAL A 38 -3.22 2.76 0.41
N LEU A 39 -4.46 2.24 0.41
CA LEU A 39 -4.79 0.98 -0.26
C LEU A 39 -4.58 1.07 -1.78
N PHE A 40 -5.01 2.16 -2.42
CA PHE A 40 -4.79 2.36 -3.85
C PHE A 40 -3.31 2.46 -4.20
N SER A 41 -2.51 3.14 -3.39
CA SER A 41 -1.05 3.22 -3.58
C SER A 41 -0.38 1.84 -3.42
N LEU A 42 -0.80 1.04 -2.44
CA LEU A 42 -0.31 -0.34 -2.27
C LEU A 42 -0.67 -1.23 -3.46
N LEU A 43 -1.91 -1.15 -3.94
CA LEU A 43 -2.35 -1.89 -5.13
C LEU A 43 -1.58 -1.45 -6.37
N GLY A 44 -1.41 -0.14 -6.59
CA GLY A 44 -0.65 0.40 -7.71
C GLY A 44 0.80 -0.08 -7.70
N LEU A 45 1.45 -0.04 -6.53
CA LEU A 45 2.79 -0.61 -6.35
C LEU A 45 2.82 -2.10 -6.68
N GLY A 46 1.84 -2.88 -6.20
CA GLY A 46 1.74 -4.31 -6.50
C GLY A 46 1.56 -4.62 -7.98
N VAL A 47 0.78 -3.81 -8.70
CA VAL A 47 0.56 -3.94 -10.15
C VAL A 47 1.85 -3.63 -10.91
N ILE A 48 2.53 -2.52 -10.59
CA ILE A 48 3.81 -2.15 -11.21
C ILE A 48 4.85 -3.25 -10.99
N PHE A 49 4.92 -3.79 -9.77
CA PHE A 49 5.84 -4.88 -9.44
C PHE A 49 5.53 -6.15 -10.24
N SER A 50 4.24 -6.50 -10.36
CA SER A 50 3.80 -7.65 -11.15
C SER A 50 4.11 -7.50 -12.64
N ILE A 51 3.89 -6.31 -13.20
CA ILE A 51 4.23 -6.00 -14.59
C ILE A 51 5.73 -6.08 -14.80
N GLY A 52 6.53 -5.51 -13.90
CA GLY A 52 7.99 -5.59 -13.96
C GLY A 52 8.49 -7.04 -13.98
N LEU A 53 7.98 -7.87 -13.08
CA LEU A 53 8.31 -9.31 -13.03
C LEU A 53 7.83 -10.06 -14.28
N PHE A 54 6.68 -9.69 -14.82
CA PHE A 54 6.14 -10.31 -16.04
C PHE A 54 7.03 -10.00 -17.25
N ILE A 55 7.46 -8.75 -17.40
CA ILE A 55 8.40 -8.32 -18.45
C ILE A 55 9.75 -9.02 -18.26
N GLU A 56 10.29 -9.04 -17.04
CA GLU A 56 11.55 -9.73 -16.73
C GLU A 56 11.48 -11.21 -17.14
N ARG A 57 10.35 -11.87 -16.85
CA ARG A 57 10.14 -13.27 -17.20
C ARG A 57 9.97 -13.52 -18.70
N LEU A 58 9.41 -12.56 -19.45
CA LEU A 58 9.33 -12.61 -20.92
C LEU A 58 10.66 -12.28 -21.60
N THR A 59 11.55 -11.55 -20.93
CA THR A 59 12.83 -11.11 -21.51
C THR A 59 13.96 -12.11 -21.23
N LEU A 60 13.89 -12.84 -20.11
CA LEU A 60 14.87 -13.85 -19.69
C LEU A 60 14.45 -15.30 -19.98
N GLY A 61 13.21 -15.53 -20.41
CA GLY A 61 12.69 -16.83 -20.85
C GLY A 61 12.67 -16.93 -22.37
#